data_AF-A0A498RFG5-F1
#
_entry.id   AF-A0A498RFG5-F1
#
_cell.length_a   1.000
_cell.length_b   1.000
_cell.length_c   1.000
_cell.angle_alpha   90.00
_cell.angle_beta   90.00
_cell.angle_gamma   90.00
#
_symmetry.space_group_name_H-M   'P 1'
#
loop_
_entity.id
_entity.type
_entity.pdbx_description
1 polymer ?
#
loop_
_entity_poly.entity_id
_entity_poly.type
_entity_poly.pdbx_seq_one_letter_code
_entity_poly.pdbx_strand_id
1 'polypeptide(L)'
;MSAVMATIMVLAELGGALIFLKTKDTFRRIFLSCLGLGFAYAIVFSDIIPDATEHYSEISPVFWVCILSGMFCAYGIEKYGKYAGKYTAFLGFSFHNFCEGVVLTTATLLSPILMLGLILHKLPEGMVSVSFLEGMKDKTKVLAVFLSALLIPIGALLPIPENVAQPITAFAAGVILSIVSISMKIIISESVEFSRIKISTAMVIGAIIGGASCLIV
;
A
#
# COMPACT_ATOMS: atom_id res chain seq x y z
N MET A 1 -9.63 15.93 -9.86
CA MET A 1 -8.48 15.07 -10.21
C MET A 1 -8.42 13.82 -9.34
N SER A 2 -8.53 13.97 -8.00
CA SER A 2 -8.54 12.86 -7.01
C SER A 2 -9.51 11.72 -7.34
N ALA A 3 -10.77 12.01 -7.69
CA ALA A 3 -11.77 10.96 -7.98
C ALA A 3 -11.43 10.11 -9.23
N VAL A 4 -10.88 10.73 -10.28
CA VAL A 4 -10.44 10.01 -11.49
C VAL A 4 -9.24 9.12 -11.15
N MET A 5 -8.28 9.66 -10.41
CA MET A 5 -7.10 8.91 -9.99
C MET A 5 -7.46 7.73 -9.09
N ALA A 6 -8.31 7.95 -8.08
CA ALA A 6 -8.82 6.90 -7.21
C ALA A 6 -9.53 5.79 -8.01
N THR A 7 -10.29 6.15 -9.05
CA THR A 7 -10.92 5.18 -9.94
C THR A 7 -9.89 4.35 -10.71
N ILE A 8 -8.84 4.98 -11.24
CA ILE A 8 -7.75 4.26 -11.94
C ILE A 8 -7.02 3.32 -10.97
N MET A 9 -6.76 3.75 -9.73
CA MET A 9 -6.13 2.91 -8.71
C MET A 9 -6.99 1.70 -8.33
N VAL A 10 -8.31 1.88 -8.20
CA VAL A 10 -9.25 0.76 -8.03
C VAL A 10 -9.13 -0.23 -9.18
N LEU A 11 -9.12 0.25 -10.43
CA LEU A 11 -9.00 -0.61 -11.61
C LEU A 11 -7.63 -1.32 -11.66
N ALA A 12 -6.56 -0.66 -11.24
CA ALA A 12 -5.22 -1.24 -11.17
C ALA A 12 -5.15 -2.35 -10.12
N GLU A 13 -5.72 -2.15 -8.93
CA GLU A 13 -5.79 -3.17 -7.88
C GLU A 13 -6.60 -4.39 -8.33
N LEU A 14 -7.77 -4.16 -8.93
CA LEU A 14 -8.57 -5.23 -9.53
C LEU A 14 -7.82 -5.95 -10.65
N GLY A 15 -7.10 -5.21 -11.50
CA GLY A 15 -6.24 -5.77 -12.54
C GLY A 15 -5.17 -6.70 -11.95
N GLY A 16 -4.54 -6.26 -10.86
CA GLY A 16 -3.60 -7.06 -10.07
C GLY A 16 -4.20 -8.36 -9.57
N ALA A 17 -5.36 -8.27 -8.92
CA ALA A 17 -6.10 -9.42 -8.42
C ALA A 17 -6.45 -10.42 -9.54
N LEU A 18 -6.91 -9.93 -10.69
CA LEU A 18 -7.22 -10.76 -11.85
C LEU A 18 -5.97 -11.44 -12.43
N ILE A 19 -4.84 -10.73 -12.51
CA ILE A 19 -3.56 -11.28 -12.94
C ILE A 19 -3.13 -12.40 -11.99
N PHE A 20 -3.24 -12.20 -10.67
CA PHE A 20 -2.88 -13.23 -9.68
C PHE A 20 -3.72 -14.50 -9.87
N LEU A 21 -5.04 -14.36 -9.98
CA LEU A 21 -5.95 -15.50 -10.20
C LEU A 21 -5.64 -16.26 -11.50
N LYS A 22 -5.20 -15.57 -12.56
CA LYS A 22 -4.81 -16.21 -13.83
C LYS A 22 -3.39 -16.76 -13.85
N THR A 23 -2.49 -16.22 -13.04
CA THR A 23 -1.08 -16.65 -12.99
C THR A 23 -0.99 -17.97 -12.24
N LYS A 24 -0.56 -19.07 -12.86
CA LYS A 24 -0.42 -20.37 -12.18
C LYS A 24 0.92 -20.55 -11.48
N ASP A 25 1.92 -19.77 -11.89
CA ASP A 25 3.29 -19.88 -11.41
C ASP A 25 3.49 -19.12 -10.09
N THR A 26 3.75 -19.86 -9.01
CA THR A 26 3.94 -19.31 -7.67
C THR A 26 5.13 -18.35 -7.60
N PHE A 27 6.21 -18.64 -8.33
CA PHE A 27 7.39 -17.79 -8.35
C PHE A 27 7.07 -16.40 -8.91
N ARG A 28 6.40 -16.32 -10.06
CA ARG A 28 5.99 -15.05 -10.68
C ARG A 28 5.06 -14.26 -9.77
N ARG A 29 4.14 -14.92 -9.07
CA ARG A 29 3.26 -14.26 -8.09
C ARG A 29 4.08 -13.60 -6.98
N ILE A 30 4.97 -14.36 -6.33
CA ILE A 30 5.83 -13.84 -5.26
C ILE A 30 6.74 -12.72 -5.76
N PHE A 31 7.36 -12.91 -6.93
CA PHE A 31 8.26 -11.93 -7.53
C PHE A 31 7.55 -10.59 -7.80
N LEU A 32 6.36 -10.62 -8.42
CA LEU A 32 5.58 -9.42 -8.71
C LEU A 32 5.09 -8.74 -7.43
N SER A 33 4.63 -9.50 -6.45
CA SER A 33 4.25 -8.97 -5.14
C SER A 33 5.42 -8.26 -4.45
N CYS A 34 6.61 -8.88 -4.41
CA CYS A 34 7.79 -8.27 -3.79
C CYS A 34 8.28 -7.03 -4.56
N LEU A 35 8.18 -7.03 -5.89
CA LEU A 35 8.46 -5.85 -6.71
C LEU A 35 7.54 -4.68 -6.34
N GLY A 36 6.24 -4.92 -6.17
CA GLY A 36 5.32 -3.87 -5.74
C GLY A 36 5.50 -3.40 -4.32
N LEU A 37 5.79 -4.30 -3.37
CA LEU A 37 6.08 -3.91 -1.99
C LEU A 37 7.35 -3.04 -1.93
N GLY A 38 8.38 -3.38 -2.70
CA GLY A 38 9.56 -2.53 -2.86
C GLY A 38 9.20 -1.16 -3.41
N PHE A 39 8.35 -1.11 -4.43
CA PHE A 39 7.85 0.14 -5.02
C PHE A 39 7.09 0.99 -3.99
N ALA A 40 6.15 0.38 -3.25
CA ALA A 40 5.36 1.06 -2.22
C ALA A 40 6.25 1.65 -1.12
N TYR A 41 7.27 0.92 -0.67
CA TYR A 41 8.27 1.47 0.26
C TYR A 41 8.93 2.75 -0.28
N ALA A 42 9.33 2.74 -1.54
CA ALA A 42 9.97 3.91 -2.14
C ALA A 42 9.01 5.10 -2.22
N ILE A 43 7.76 4.89 -2.61
CA ILE A 43 6.74 5.97 -2.60
C ILE A 43 6.55 6.54 -1.19
N VAL A 44 6.43 5.69 -0.17
CA VAL A 44 6.27 6.17 1.21
C VAL A 44 7.46 7.05 1.63
N PHE A 45 8.69 6.61 1.38
CA PHE A 45 9.88 7.33 1.82
C PHE A 45 10.24 8.54 0.97
N SER A 46 9.97 8.51 -0.34
CA SER A 46 10.38 9.54 -1.28
C SER A 46 9.30 10.56 -1.61
N ASP A 47 8.05 10.29 -1.24
CA ASP A 47 6.92 11.17 -1.55
C ASP A 47 6.01 11.42 -0.34
N ILE A 48 5.36 10.40 0.20
CA ILE A 48 4.34 10.58 1.25
C ILE A 48 4.93 11.15 2.56
N ILE A 49 6.08 10.63 3.02
CA ILE A 49 6.75 11.14 4.21
C ILE A 49 7.25 12.58 4.00
N PRO A 50 7.98 12.90 2.90
CA PRO A 50 8.35 14.27 2.58
C PRO A 50 7.15 15.25 2.52
N ASP A 51 6.07 14.89 1.81
CA ASP A 51 4.84 15.70 1.70
C ASP A 51 4.20 15.95 3.08
N ALA A 52 4.14 14.92 3.91
CA ALA A 52 3.65 15.03 5.29
C ALA A 52 4.55 15.90 6.19
N THR A 53 5.81 16.16 5.79
CA THR A 53 6.74 17.03 6.54
C THR A 53 6.87 18.44 5.98
N GLU A 54 6.38 18.73 4.77
CA GLU A 54 6.73 19.94 4.01
C GLU A 54 6.43 21.26 4.75
N HIS A 55 5.39 21.31 5.59
CA HIS A 55 5.03 22.53 6.33
C HIS A 55 5.34 22.46 7.83
N TYR A 56 5.94 21.38 8.31
CA TYR A 56 6.54 21.35 9.63
C TYR A 56 8.01 21.73 9.49
N SER A 57 8.47 22.74 10.25
CA SER A 57 9.90 22.95 10.42
C SER A 57 10.53 21.61 10.78
N GLU A 58 11.50 21.15 9.99
CA GLU A 58 12.12 19.83 10.08
C GLU A 58 12.28 19.43 11.56
N ILE A 59 11.66 18.31 11.97
CA ILE A 59 11.69 17.76 13.34
C ILE A 59 10.64 18.35 14.33
N SER A 60 9.37 18.48 13.92
CA SER A 60 8.28 18.57 14.92
C SER A 60 8.02 17.18 15.54
N PRO A 61 8.10 17.01 16.88
CA PRO A 61 7.78 15.73 17.53
C PRO A 61 6.37 15.21 17.19
N VAL A 62 5.44 16.12 16.87
CA VAL A 62 4.06 15.80 16.48
C VAL A 62 4.04 14.89 15.25
N PHE A 63 4.90 15.15 14.27
CA PHE A 63 4.99 14.37 13.04
C PHE A 63 5.37 12.90 13.32
N TRP A 64 6.46 12.70 14.08
CA TRP A 64 6.90 11.35 14.45
C TRP A 64 5.86 10.64 15.31
N VAL A 65 5.17 11.36 16.20
CA VAL A 65 4.05 10.80 16.96
C VAL A 65 2.93 10.33 16.03
N CYS A 66 2.58 11.07 14.98
CA CYS A 66 1.56 10.66 14.01
C CYS A 66 1.98 9.40 13.24
N ILE A 67 3.20 9.34 12.70
CA ILE A 67 3.72 8.13 12.03
C ILE A 67 3.71 6.94 12.97
N LEU A 68 4.29 7.08 14.17
CA LEU A 68 4.37 6.00 15.15
C LEU A 68 2.98 5.55 15.61
N SER A 69 2.02 6.47 15.73
CA SER A 69 0.63 6.16 16.04
C SER A 69 -0.02 5.36 14.92
N GLY A 70 0.23 5.71 13.65
CA GLY A 70 -0.21 4.94 12.49
C GLY A 70 0.36 3.53 12.48
N MET A 71 1.67 3.41 12.71
CA MET A 71 2.35 2.11 12.82
C MET A 71 1.78 1.28 13.97
N PHE A 72 1.54 1.89 15.14
CA PHE A 72 0.99 1.19 16.31
C PHE A 72 -0.47 0.76 16.08
N CYS A 73 -1.26 1.58 15.38
CA CYS A 73 -2.63 1.24 14.98
C CYS A 73 -2.65 -0.01 14.08
N ALA A 74 -1.84 -0.02 13.02
CA ALA A 74 -1.71 -1.16 12.11
C ALA A 74 -1.18 -2.42 12.83
N TYR A 75 -0.17 -2.26 13.70
CA TYR A 75 0.33 -3.35 14.54
C TYR A 75 -0.72 -3.88 15.52
N GLY A 76 -1.55 -3.00 16.08
CA GLY A 76 -2.68 -3.38 16.94
C GLY A 76 -3.69 -4.24 16.20
N ILE A 77 -4.04 -3.86 14.96
CA ILE A 77 -4.91 -4.66 14.08
C ILE A 77 -4.33 -6.07 13.92
N GLU A 78 -3.03 -6.20 13.60
CA GLU A 78 -2.34 -7.50 13.48
C GLU A 78 -2.37 -8.30 14.80
N LYS A 79 -1.91 -7.70 15.90
CA LYS A 79 -1.69 -8.37 17.19
C LYS A 79 -2.98 -8.81 17.87
N TYR A 80 -4.01 -7.97 17.83
CA TYR A 80 -5.30 -8.24 18.47
C TYR A 80 -6.28 -8.97 17.56
N GLY A 81 -6.02 -9.01 16.25
CA GLY A 81 -6.66 -9.93 15.30
C GLY A 81 -6.20 -11.39 15.44
N LYS A 82 -5.88 -11.81 16.67
CA LYS A 82 -5.23 -13.06 17.09
C LYS A 82 -5.93 -14.36 16.69
N TYR A 83 -7.13 -14.27 16.10
CA TYR A 83 -7.93 -15.40 15.60
C TYR A 83 -8.16 -15.38 14.07
N ALA A 84 -7.62 -14.39 13.35
CA ALA A 84 -8.01 -14.16 11.94
C ALA A 84 -6.86 -14.21 10.91
N GLY A 85 -5.60 -14.40 11.32
CA GLY A 85 -4.49 -14.76 10.41
C GLY A 85 -4.42 -13.89 9.14
N LYS A 86 -4.49 -14.52 7.96
CA LYS A 86 -4.46 -13.84 6.65
C LYS A 86 -5.61 -12.82 6.47
N TYR A 87 -6.78 -13.03 7.08
CA TYR A 87 -7.92 -12.10 6.97
C TYR A 87 -7.70 -10.79 7.73
N THR A 88 -6.99 -10.82 8.86
CA THR A 88 -6.59 -9.60 9.57
C THR A 88 -5.61 -8.78 8.73
N ALA A 89 -4.66 -9.46 8.07
CA ALA A 89 -3.73 -8.80 7.14
C ALA A 89 -4.50 -8.14 5.99
N PHE A 90 -5.51 -8.83 5.43
CA PHE A 90 -6.41 -8.25 4.43
C PHE A 90 -7.15 -7.01 4.95
N LEU A 91 -7.70 -7.02 6.17
CA LEU A 91 -8.35 -5.84 6.74
C LEU A 91 -7.38 -4.66 6.95
N GLY A 92 -6.16 -4.94 7.41
CA GLY A 92 -5.10 -3.94 7.47
C GLY A 92 -4.79 -3.36 6.08
N PHE A 93 -4.79 -4.21 5.06
CA PHE A 93 -4.65 -3.81 3.66
C PHE A 93 -5.81 -2.95 3.14
N SER A 94 -7.04 -3.27 3.54
CA SER A 94 -8.21 -2.43 3.27
C SER A 94 -8.08 -1.06 3.94
N PHE A 95 -7.54 -1.00 5.15
CA PHE A 95 -7.27 0.28 5.81
C PHE A 95 -6.13 1.06 5.13
N HIS A 96 -5.10 0.37 4.62
CA HIS A 96 -4.09 0.96 3.76
C HIS A 96 -4.71 1.62 2.51
N ASN A 97 -5.62 0.94 1.81
CA ASN A 97 -6.33 1.50 0.65
C ASN A 97 -7.11 2.77 1.00
N PHE A 98 -7.77 2.79 2.16
CA PHE A 98 -8.41 4.00 2.68
C PHE A 98 -7.41 5.14 2.91
N CYS A 99 -6.28 4.84 3.56
CA CYS A 99 -5.22 5.79 3.86
C CYS A 99 -4.59 6.38 2.59
N GLU A 100 -4.42 5.62 1.52
CA GLU A 100 -3.98 6.18 0.25
C GLU A 100 -5.01 7.12 -0.38
N GLY A 101 -6.30 6.78 -0.28
CA GLY A 101 -7.37 7.69 -0.66
C GLY A 101 -7.25 9.03 0.07
N VAL A 102 -6.97 8.98 1.37
CA VAL A 102 -6.70 10.16 2.19
C VAL A 102 -5.49 10.96 1.66
N VAL A 103 -4.38 10.29 1.33
CA VAL A 103 -3.20 10.93 0.72
C VAL A 103 -3.55 11.63 -0.59
N LEU A 104 -4.39 11.02 -1.45
CA LEU A 104 -4.86 11.65 -2.70
C LEU A 104 -5.66 12.93 -2.48
N THR A 105 -6.34 13.08 -1.34
CA THR A 105 -7.10 14.28 -0.99
C THR A 105 -6.18 15.39 -0.48
N THR A 106 -5.16 15.03 0.29
CA THR A 106 -4.27 16.00 0.94
C THR A 106 -3.12 16.45 0.05
N ALA A 107 -2.75 15.67 -0.98
CA ALA A 107 -1.68 16.01 -1.90
C ALA A 107 -2.06 17.22 -2.78
N THR A 108 -1.21 18.25 -2.79
CA THR A 108 -1.46 19.53 -3.48
C THR A 108 -1.22 19.44 -4.99
N LEU A 109 -0.29 18.60 -5.45
CA LEU A 109 -0.08 18.31 -6.87
C LEU A 109 0.64 16.97 -7.06
N LEU A 110 -0.01 15.98 -7.68
CA LEU A 110 0.64 14.72 -8.04
C LEU A 110 1.36 14.87 -9.39
N SER A 111 2.66 14.60 -9.44
CA SER A 111 3.38 14.55 -10.72
C SER A 111 2.87 13.38 -11.58
N PRO A 112 2.94 13.46 -12.93
CA PRO A 112 2.53 12.35 -13.79
C PRO A 112 3.27 11.03 -13.50
N ILE A 113 4.52 11.12 -13.07
CA ILE A 113 5.36 9.96 -12.75
C ILE A 113 4.94 9.36 -11.41
N LEU A 114 4.63 10.20 -10.42
CA LEU A 114 4.06 9.75 -9.16
C LEU A 114 2.70 9.10 -9.37
N MET A 115 1.83 9.66 -10.24
CA MET A 115 0.58 9.01 -10.63
C MET A 115 0.83 7.64 -11.24
N LEU A 116 1.79 7.52 -12.16
CA LEU A 116 2.17 6.22 -12.70
C LEU A 116 2.65 5.27 -11.59
N GLY A 117 3.46 5.76 -10.65
CA GLY A 117 3.91 4.96 -9.51
C GLY A 117 2.77 4.51 -8.61
N LEU A 118 1.80 5.39 -8.35
CA LEU A 118 0.59 5.08 -7.61
C LEU A 118 -0.23 3.98 -8.28
N ILE A 119 -0.29 3.98 -9.62
CA ILE A 119 -0.98 2.95 -10.41
C ILE A 119 -0.18 1.64 -10.43
N LEU A 120 1.13 1.72 -10.61
CA LEU A 120 1.98 0.55 -10.79
C LEU A 120 2.11 -0.28 -9.51
N HIS A 121 2.16 0.33 -8.33
CA HIS A 121 2.21 -0.43 -7.08
C HIS A 121 0.86 -1.08 -6.73
N LYS A 122 -0.27 -0.51 -7.18
CA LYS A 122 -1.60 -1.12 -7.01
C LYS A 122 -1.76 -2.49 -7.64
N LEU A 123 -1.07 -2.74 -8.76
CA LEU A 123 -1.11 -4.03 -9.44
C LEU A 123 -0.59 -5.18 -8.51
N PRO A 124 0.65 -5.14 -8.00
CA PRO A 124 1.11 -6.09 -6.99
C PRO A 124 0.26 -6.14 -5.72
N GLU A 125 -0.28 -5.01 -5.27
CA GLU A 125 -1.13 -4.95 -4.08
C GLU A 125 -2.42 -5.76 -4.23
N GLY A 126 -3.06 -5.68 -5.40
CA GLY A 126 -4.19 -6.54 -5.73
C GLY A 126 -3.82 -8.03 -5.71
N MET A 127 -2.59 -8.38 -6.11
CA MET A 127 -2.09 -9.76 -6.05
C MET A 127 -1.93 -10.24 -4.61
N VAL A 128 -1.31 -9.41 -3.77
CA VAL A 128 -1.12 -9.68 -2.34
C VAL A 128 -2.47 -9.82 -1.64
N SER A 129 -3.42 -8.93 -1.92
CA SER A 129 -4.77 -8.96 -1.37
C SER A 129 -5.49 -10.28 -1.64
N VAL A 130 -5.37 -10.84 -2.85
CA VAL A 130 -5.96 -12.14 -3.16
C VAL A 130 -5.26 -13.28 -2.42
N SER A 131 -3.94 -13.21 -2.22
CA SER A 131 -3.19 -14.23 -1.46
C SER A 131 -3.61 -14.32 0.00
N PHE A 132 -4.05 -13.20 0.60
CA PHE A 132 -4.61 -13.20 1.96
C PHE A 132 -5.97 -13.89 2.08
N LEU A 133 -6.67 -14.05 0.96
CA LEU A 133 -8.01 -14.66 0.91
C LEU A 133 -7.96 -16.11 0.41
N GLU A 134 -6.79 -16.75 0.46
CA GLU A 134 -6.64 -18.18 0.18
C GLU A 134 -7.56 -19.02 1.07
N GLY A 135 -8.22 -20.01 0.46
CA GLY A 135 -9.27 -20.81 1.11
C GLY A 135 -10.69 -20.32 0.84
N MET A 136 -10.88 -19.08 0.36
CA MET A 136 -12.18 -18.59 -0.10
C MET A 136 -12.47 -18.99 -1.56
N LYS A 137 -13.75 -18.93 -1.97
CA LYS A 137 -14.15 -19.06 -3.37
C LYS A 137 -13.67 -17.84 -4.16
N ASP A 138 -13.23 -18.02 -5.40
CA ASP A 138 -12.67 -16.92 -6.20
C ASP A 138 -13.63 -15.73 -6.39
N LYS A 139 -14.93 -15.99 -6.55
CA LYS A 139 -15.95 -14.93 -6.59
C LYS A 139 -15.95 -14.06 -5.33
N THR A 140 -15.77 -14.69 -4.16
CA THR A 140 -15.72 -14.00 -2.88
C THR A 140 -14.41 -13.24 -2.72
N LYS A 141 -13.28 -13.77 -3.21
CA LYS A 141 -12.00 -13.04 -3.21
C LYS A 141 -12.09 -11.77 -4.05
N VAL A 142 -12.60 -11.88 -5.28
CA VAL A 142 -12.75 -10.72 -6.17
C VAL A 142 -13.68 -9.69 -5.57
N LEU A 143 -14.80 -10.11 -4.98
CA LEU A 143 -15.72 -9.18 -4.31
C LEU A 143 -15.05 -8.49 -3.11
N ALA A 144 -14.33 -9.24 -2.27
CA ALA A 144 -13.63 -8.67 -1.13
C ALA A 144 -12.56 -7.66 -1.57
N VAL A 145 -11.72 -8.00 -2.55
CA VAL A 145 -10.72 -7.07 -3.10
C VAL A 145 -11.39 -5.85 -3.73
N PHE A 146 -12.51 -6.02 -4.44
CA PHE A 146 -13.27 -4.89 -4.97
C PHE A 146 -13.75 -3.96 -3.87
N LEU A 147 -14.36 -4.50 -2.81
CA LEU A 147 -14.81 -3.70 -1.66
C LEU A 147 -13.64 -3.01 -0.94
N SER A 148 -12.50 -3.69 -0.83
CA SER A 148 -11.25 -3.12 -0.30
C SER A 148 -10.73 -1.99 -1.17
N ALA A 149 -10.70 -2.15 -2.48
CA ALA A 149 -10.26 -1.14 -3.43
C ALA A 149 -11.17 0.10 -3.40
N LEU A 150 -12.49 -0.09 -3.23
CA LEU A 150 -13.46 1.01 -3.08
C LEU A 150 -13.19 1.90 -1.85
N LEU A 151 -12.35 1.48 -0.92
CA LEU A 151 -11.94 2.35 0.19
C LEU A 151 -11.02 3.49 -0.28
N ILE A 152 -10.32 3.35 -1.41
CA ILE A 152 -9.51 4.43 -2.01
C ILE A 152 -10.39 5.64 -2.36
N PRO A 153 -11.44 5.53 -3.21
CA PRO A 153 -12.30 6.67 -3.47
C PRO A 153 -13.05 7.16 -2.23
N ILE A 154 -13.35 6.30 -1.26
CA ILE A 154 -13.97 6.74 0.01
C ILE A 154 -13.01 7.65 0.79
N GLY A 155 -11.73 7.28 0.93
CA GLY A 155 -10.71 8.14 1.52
C GLY A 155 -10.48 9.43 0.72
N ALA A 156 -10.51 9.33 -0.61
CA ALA A 156 -10.32 10.45 -1.53
C ALA A 156 -11.47 11.48 -1.54
N LEU A 157 -12.60 11.14 -0.91
CA LEU A 157 -13.78 12.00 -0.80
C LEU A 157 -13.96 12.60 0.60
N LEU A 158 -13.08 12.27 1.55
CA LEU A 158 -13.17 12.82 2.90
C LEU A 158 -12.82 14.32 2.89
N PRO A 159 -13.70 15.20 3.39
CA PRO A 159 -13.36 16.60 3.54
C PRO A 159 -12.38 16.77 4.70
N ILE A 160 -11.09 16.87 4.38
CA ILE A 160 -10.02 17.02 5.37
C ILE A 160 -9.65 18.50 5.48
N PRO A 161 -9.79 19.13 6.65
CA PRO A 161 -9.33 20.50 6.87
C PRO A 161 -7.81 20.61 6.69
N GLU A 162 -7.34 21.69 6.06
CA GLU A 162 -5.91 21.91 5.75
C GLU A 162 -5.02 21.81 7.00
N ASN A 163 -5.50 22.31 8.15
CA ASN A 163 -4.74 22.31 9.40
C ASN A 163 -4.52 20.92 10.02
N VAL A 164 -5.22 19.89 9.55
CA VAL A 164 -5.02 18.49 9.98
C VAL A 164 -4.60 17.56 8.85
N ALA A 165 -4.49 18.09 7.62
CA ALA A 165 -4.10 17.31 6.44
C ALA A 165 -2.77 16.58 6.66
N GLN A 166 -1.71 17.31 7.05
CA GLN A 166 -0.38 16.72 7.22
C GLN A 166 -0.26 15.72 8.38
N PRO A 167 -0.82 15.97 9.59
CA PRO A 167 -0.89 14.94 10.63
C PRO A 167 -1.58 13.66 10.17
N ILE A 168 -2.64 13.80 9.37
CA ILE A 168 -3.38 12.68 8.81
C ILE A 168 -2.54 11.96 7.74
N THR A 169 -1.84 12.68 6.85
CA THR A 169 -0.90 12.10 5.88
C THR A 169 0.24 11.36 6.58
N ALA A 170 0.80 11.92 7.65
CA ALA A 170 1.84 11.28 8.46
C ALA A 170 1.32 10.00 9.13
N PHE A 171 0.11 10.04 9.70
CA PHE A 171 -0.54 8.84 10.25
C PHE A 171 -0.76 7.78 9.15
N ALA A 172 -1.28 8.17 7.98
CA ALA A 172 -1.48 7.30 6.84
C ALA A 172 -0.16 6.66 6.37
N ALA A 173 0.93 7.43 6.28
CA ALA A 173 2.25 6.92 5.97
C ALA A 173 2.71 5.84 6.96
N GLY A 174 2.49 6.06 8.25
CA GLY A 174 2.79 5.07 9.30
C GLY A 174 1.99 3.78 9.16
N VAL A 175 0.69 3.88 8.83
CA VAL A 175 -0.17 2.72 8.55
C VAL A 175 0.35 1.95 7.34
N ILE A 176 0.52 2.63 6.20
CA ILE A 176 1.00 2.06 4.95
C ILE A 176 2.34 1.35 5.17
N LEU A 177 3.30 2.01 5.82
CA LEU A 177 4.62 1.46 6.10
C LEU A 177 4.52 0.17 6.93
N SER A 178 3.67 0.14 7.95
CA SER A 178 3.45 -1.04 8.78
C SER A 178 2.82 -2.19 8.00
N ILE A 179 1.78 -1.93 7.21
CA ILE A 179 1.08 -2.94 6.41
C ILE A 179 1.98 -3.52 5.31
N VAL A 180 2.75 -2.69 4.61
CA VAL A 180 3.75 -3.13 3.63
C VAL A 180 4.79 -4.02 4.31
N SER A 181 5.27 -3.65 5.51
CA SER A 181 6.24 -4.44 6.28
C SER A 181 5.68 -5.81 6.70
N ILE A 182 4.44 -5.85 7.16
CA ILE A 182 3.74 -7.09 7.56
C ILE A 182 3.53 -7.98 6.34
N SER A 183 3.05 -7.40 5.23
CA SER A 183 2.83 -8.11 3.97
C SER A 183 4.11 -8.74 3.45
N MET A 184 5.22 -7.99 3.49
CA MET A 184 6.54 -8.50 3.14
C MET A 184 6.95 -9.67 4.01
N LYS A 185 6.80 -9.56 5.33
CA LYS A 185 7.13 -10.63 6.28
C LYS A 185 6.34 -11.91 5.97
N ILE A 186 5.04 -11.79 5.68
CA ILE A 186 4.18 -12.93 5.33
C ILE A 186 4.68 -13.59 4.05
N ILE A 187 4.85 -12.83 2.97
CA ILE A 187 5.28 -13.36 1.66
C ILE A 187 6.66 -14.04 1.75
N ILE A 188 7.62 -13.42 2.44
CA ILE A 188 8.95 -14.01 2.62
C ILE A 188 8.86 -15.29 3.45
N SER A 189 8.04 -15.32 4.51
CA SER A 189 7.90 -16.51 5.36
C SER A 189 7.28 -17.71 4.64
N GLU A 190 6.37 -17.48 3.70
CA GLU A 190 5.73 -18.52 2.90
C GLU A 190 6.61 -19.01 1.73
N SER A 191 7.67 -18.26 1.39
CA SER A 191 8.51 -18.51 0.21
C SER A 191 9.68 -19.50 0.42
N VAL A 192 9.54 -20.46 1.34
CA VAL A 192 10.62 -21.35 1.82
C VAL A 192 11.37 -22.09 0.70
N GLU A 193 10.71 -22.37 -0.44
CA GLU A 193 11.31 -23.05 -1.61
C GLU A 193 12.12 -22.12 -2.54
N PHE A 194 11.96 -20.80 -2.45
CA PHE A 194 12.59 -19.86 -3.37
C PHE A 194 13.87 -19.25 -2.79
N SER A 195 14.86 -19.04 -3.65
CA SER A 195 16.10 -18.36 -3.25
C SER A 195 15.79 -16.96 -2.72
N ARG A 196 16.06 -16.72 -1.43
CA ARG A 196 15.92 -15.41 -0.77
C ARG A 196 16.53 -14.28 -1.58
N ILE A 197 17.64 -14.56 -2.28
CA ILE A 197 18.33 -13.60 -3.15
C ILE A 197 17.37 -13.08 -4.24
N LYS A 198 16.63 -13.96 -4.94
CA LYS A 198 15.72 -13.56 -6.02
C LYS A 198 14.58 -12.68 -5.52
N ILE A 199 14.07 -12.97 -4.32
CA ILE A 199 12.99 -12.22 -3.68
C ILE A 199 13.48 -10.84 -3.25
N SER A 200 14.64 -10.77 -2.59
CA SER A 200 15.28 -9.51 -2.22
C SER A 200 15.64 -8.66 -3.45
N THR A 201 16.11 -9.27 -4.54
CA THR A 201 16.36 -8.58 -5.81
C THR A 201 15.09 -7.95 -6.37
N ALA A 202 13.96 -8.67 -6.38
CA ALA A 202 12.68 -8.12 -6.84
C ALA A 202 12.28 -6.88 -6.06
N MET A 203 12.41 -6.93 -4.74
CA MET A 203 12.10 -5.81 -3.85
C MET A 203 13.02 -4.62 -4.09
N VAL A 204 14.34 -4.85 -4.18
CA VAL A 204 15.31 -3.78 -4.45
C VAL A 204 15.04 -3.13 -5.81
N ILE A 205 14.75 -3.93 -6.84
CA ILE A 205 14.37 -3.41 -8.16
C ILE A 205 13.11 -2.54 -8.05
N GLY A 206 12.08 -3.05 -7.36
CA GLY A 206 10.85 -2.29 -7.11
C GLY A 206 11.12 -0.96 -6.43
N ALA A 207 11.93 -0.95 -5.38
CA ALA A 207 12.30 0.26 -4.65
C ALA A 207 13.12 1.24 -5.49
N ILE A 208 14.04 0.75 -6.32
CA ILE A 208 14.81 1.60 -7.25
C ILE A 208 13.88 2.24 -8.28
N ILE A 209 12.98 1.47 -8.89
CA ILE A 209 12.05 2.00 -9.89
C ILE A 209 11.11 3.02 -9.22
N GLY A 210 10.57 2.71 -8.04
CA GLY A 210 9.72 3.63 -7.29
C GLY A 210 10.46 4.91 -6.88
N GLY A 211 11.67 4.80 -6.35
CA GLY A 211 12.46 5.95 -5.93
C GLY A 211 12.88 6.82 -7.12
N ALA A 212 13.30 6.20 -8.23
CA ALA A 212 13.57 6.91 -9.47
C ALA A 212 12.33 7.65 -9.99
N SER A 213 11.14 7.07 -9.80
CA SER A 213 9.88 7.70 -10.19
C SER A 213 9.59 8.98 -9.38
N CYS A 214 10.02 9.04 -8.11
CA CYS A 214 9.90 10.23 -7.27
C CYS A 214 10.97 11.30 -7.55
N LEU A 215 12.14 10.93 -8.08
CA LEU A 215 13.26 11.86 -8.33
C LEU A 215 13.19 12.62 -9.65
N ILE A 216 12.31 12.22 -10.59
CA ILE A 216 12.15 12.85 -11.91
C ILE A 216 11.05 13.93 -11.89
N VAL A 217 10.69 14.42 -10.70
CA VAL A 217 9.65 15.44 -10.48
C VAL A 217 10.26 16.84 -10.39
#